data_AF-A0A9P6QU92-F1
#
_entry.id   AF-A0A9P6QU92-F1
#
_cell.length_a   1.000
_cell.length_b   1.000
_cell.length_c   1.000
_cell.angle_alpha   90.00
_cell.angle_beta   90.00
_cell.angle_gamma   90.00
#
_symmetry.space_group_name_H-M   'P 1'
#
loop_
_entity.id
_entity.type
_entity.pdbx_description
1 polymer ?
#
loop_
_entity_poly.entity_id
_entity_poly.type
_entity_poly.pdbx_seq_one_letter_code
_entity_poly.pdbx_strand_id
1 'polypeptide(L)'
;MYGFLIFWIINITEQRATSRAANADKTGKSGRGKGARAAKDSEGAEEGTSTWTSEKQRAMDLMCKCLDLHLSKIWTATHEKETFVSLFFKPAYQILENKENIKVSALKQLVYKVLCLCIKRHNHEFGAKTTILQNLQYWEHTPEPMAELLEMLINKYDYSQLADSILREVSSREFDETIKDASVPRAFSKFLVKLSELAPKVVLKQMGLLIEHLDGE
;
A
#
# COMPACT_ATOMS: atom_id res chain seq x y z
N MET A 1 16.02 18.77 -2.31
CA MET A 1 14.92 19.74 -2.56
C MET A 1 13.84 19.19 -3.47
N TYR A 2 14.11 18.78 -4.71
CA TYR A 2 13.07 18.27 -5.63
C TYR A 2 12.31 17.04 -5.13
N GLY A 3 12.99 16.07 -4.49
CA GLY A 3 12.31 14.92 -3.87
C GLY A 3 11.32 15.32 -2.77
N PHE A 4 11.65 16.36 -1.99
CA PHE A 4 10.75 16.90 -0.97
C PHE A 4 9.54 17.60 -1.59
N LEU A 5 9.71 18.34 -2.70
CA LEU A 5 8.60 18.98 -3.40
C LEU A 5 7.63 17.96 -4.00
N ILE A 6 8.15 16.89 -4.63
CA ILE A 6 7.31 15.80 -5.15
C ILE A 6 6.55 15.12 -4.02
N PHE A 7 7.23 14.79 -2.92
CA PHE A 7 6.60 14.24 -1.72
C PHE A 7 5.48 15.14 -1.20
N TRP A 8 5.76 16.44 -1.06
CA TRP A 8 4.81 17.42 -0.54
C TRP A 8 3.59 17.61 -1.44
N ILE A 9 3.79 17.67 -2.76
CA ILE A 9 2.70 17.76 -3.74
C ILE A 9 1.82 16.51 -3.67
N ILE A 10 2.40 15.32 -3.63
CA ILE A 10 1.63 14.08 -3.53
C ILE A 10 0.81 14.06 -2.23
N ASN A 11 1.43 14.42 -1.10
CA ASN A 11 0.76 14.44 0.19
C ASN A 11 -0.41 15.45 0.21
N ILE A 12 -0.24 16.66 -0.36
CA ILE A 12 -1.35 17.61 -0.51
C ILE A 12 -2.45 17.06 -1.41
N THR A 13 -2.11 16.42 -2.52
CA THR A 13 -3.11 15.86 -3.43
C THR A 13 -3.88 14.72 -2.78
N GLU A 14 -3.23 13.87 -1.98
CA GLU A 14 -3.90 12.81 -1.22
C GLU A 14 -4.76 13.39 -0.08
N GLN A 15 -4.28 14.38 0.67
CA GLN A 15 -5.11 15.06 1.69
C GLN A 15 -6.36 15.70 1.08
N ARG A 16 -6.24 16.32 -0.10
CA ARG A 16 -7.38 16.87 -0.86
C ARG A 16 -8.31 15.78 -1.39
N ALA A 17 -7.78 14.65 -1.83
CA ALA A 17 -8.59 13.52 -2.28
C ALA A 17 -9.36 12.86 -1.13
N THR A 18 -8.70 12.62 0.01
CA THR A 18 -9.28 11.99 1.20
C THR A 18 -10.31 12.90 1.87
N SER A 19 -10.04 14.22 1.98
CA SER A 19 -11.03 15.18 2.50
C SER A 19 -12.27 15.29 1.61
N ARG A 20 -12.12 15.19 0.29
CA ARG A 20 -13.23 15.17 -0.66
C ARG A 20 -14.04 13.87 -0.57
N ALA A 21 -13.38 12.72 -0.42
CA ALA A 21 -14.05 11.44 -0.18
C ALA A 21 -14.83 11.44 1.15
N ALA A 22 -14.26 11.99 2.22
CA ALA A 22 -14.93 12.12 3.51
C ALA A 22 -16.15 13.06 3.48
N ASN A 23 -16.12 14.10 2.64
CA ASN A 23 -17.27 14.99 2.44
C ASN A 23 -18.36 14.34 1.58
N ALA A 24 -18.00 13.54 0.57
CA ALA A 24 -18.97 12.81 -0.26
C ALA A 24 -19.77 11.76 0.56
N ASP A 25 -19.10 11.04 1.48
CA ASP A 25 -19.74 10.03 2.33
C ASP A 25 -20.69 10.64 3.39
N LYS A 26 -20.43 11.88 3.82
CA LYS A 26 -21.34 12.65 4.69
C LYS A 26 -22.59 13.14 3.95
N THR A 27 -22.47 13.51 2.68
CA THR A 27 -23.63 13.91 1.85
C THR A 27 -24.47 12.72 1.36
N GLY A 28 -23.89 11.51 1.26
CA GLY A 28 -24.60 10.30 0.85
C GLY A 28 -25.50 9.67 1.93
N LYS A 29 -25.31 10.03 3.21
CA LYS A 29 -26.09 9.50 4.34
C LYS A 29 -27.23 10.40 4.83
N SER A 30 -27.43 11.57 4.24
CA SER A 30 -28.54 12.48 4.59
C SER A 30 -29.41 12.76 3.37
N GLY A 31 -30.65 12.24 3.38
CA GLY A 31 -31.72 12.74 2.52
C GLY A 31 -32.18 11.81 1.39
N ARG A 32 -32.85 10.71 1.74
CA ARG A 32 -33.84 10.08 0.86
C ARG A 32 -35.11 10.93 0.90
N GLY A 33 -35.09 12.07 0.20
CA GLY A 33 -36.18 13.05 0.13
C GLY A 33 -36.39 13.56 -1.30
N LYS A 34 -37.56 13.26 -1.86
CA LYS A 34 -38.07 13.71 -3.17
C LYS A 34 -37.97 15.24 -3.34
N GLY A 35 -37.58 15.69 -4.54
CA GLY A 35 -37.88 17.06 -4.99
C GLY A 35 -36.95 17.57 -6.08
N ALA A 36 -37.42 17.54 -7.33
CA ALA A 36 -36.74 18.10 -8.50
C ALA A 36 -36.50 19.62 -8.37
N ARG A 37 -35.24 20.05 -8.57
CA ARG A 37 -34.79 21.29 -9.25
C ARG A 37 -33.31 21.55 -8.97
N ALA A 38 -32.43 21.09 -9.87
CA ALA A 38 -31.14 21.72 -10.19
C ALA A 38 -30.51 20.95 -11.36
N ALA A 39 -31.05 21.14 -12.55
CA ALA A 39 -30.38 20.81 -13.80
C ALA A 39 -29.51 22.03 -14.19
N LYS A 40 -28.31 22.10 -13.60
CA LYS A 40 -27.11 22.84 -14.03
C LYS A 40 -26.08 22.69 -12.91
N ASP A 41 -24.86 22.30 -13.27
CA ASP A 41 -23.69 22.05 -12.40
C ASP A 41 -23.37 20.58 -12.06
N SER A 42 -23.71 19.64 -12.96
CA SER A 42 -23.20 18.25 -12.91
C SER A 42 -22.14 17.96 -13.98
N GLU A 43 -21.28 18.92 -14.31
CA GLU A 43 -20.10 18.69 -15.17
C GLU A 43 -18.77 18.77 -14.40
N GLY A 44 -18.75 19.25 -13.15
CA GLY A 44 -17.51 19.43 -12.36
C GLY A 44 -17.22 18.38 -11.28
N ALA A 45 -18.10 17.40 -11.09
CA ALA A 45 -18.01 16.46 -9.96
C ALA A 45 -17.21 15.18 -10.28
N GLU A 46 -17.18 14.74 -11.54
CA GLU A 46 -16.48 13.52 -11.97
C GLU A 46 -15.03 13.76 -12.43
N GLU A 47 -14.69 14.98 -12.83
CA GLU A 47 -13.35 15.28 -13.37
C GLU A 47 -12.25 15.40 -12.30
N GLY A 48 -12.59 15.64 -11.04
CA GLY A 48 -11.61 16.02 -10.01
C GLY A 48 -10.79 14.89 -9.37
N THR A 49 -11.31 13.66 -9.32
CA THR A 49 -10.57 12.47 -8.86
C THR A 49 -9.86 11.78 -10.01
N SER A 50 -10.44 11.86 -11.22
CA SER A 50 -9.89 11.29 -12.44
C SER A 50 -8.68 12.08 -12.95
N THR A 51 -8.70 13.41 -12.87
CA THR A 51 -7.60 14.27 -13.35
C THR A 51 -6.27 13.93 -12.69
N TRP A 52 -6.16 13.90 -11.36
CA TRP A 52 -4.86 13.70 -10.70
C TRP A 52 -4.25 12.30 -10.86
N THR A 53 -4.98 11.32 -11.38
CA THR A 53 -4.47 9.95 -11.54
C THR A 53 -3.31 9.92 -12.53
N SER A 54 -3.37 10.69 -13.61
CA SER A 54 -2.27 10.81 -14.58
C SER A 54 -1.01 11.42 -13.97
N GLU A 55 -1.17 12.46 -13.15
CA GLU A 55 -0.08 13.16 -12.49
C GLU A 55 0.58 12.27 -11.44
N LYS A 56 -0.21 11.50 -10.69
CA LYS A 56 0.29 10.48 -9.76
C LYS A 56 1.10 9.41 -10.48
N GLN A 57 0.62 8.90 -11.61
CA GLN A 57 1.35 7.93 -12.43
C GLN A 57 2.68 8.52 -12.94
N ARG A 58 2.65 9.73 -13.49
CA ARG A 58 3.86 10.42 -13.96
C ARG A 58 4.86 10.67 -12.83
N ALA A 59 4.37 11.04 -11.65
CA ALA A 59 5.22 11.19 -10.47
C ALA A 59 5.87 9.86 -10.08
N MET A 60 5.11 8.77 -10.02
CA MET A 60 5.63 7.43 -9.69
C MET A 60 6.65 6.92 -10.72
N ASP A 61 6.45 7.19 -12.00
CA ASP A 61 7.44 6.89 -13.04
C ASP A 61 8.74 7.67 -12.85
N LEU A 62 8.66 8.95 -12.49
CA LEU A 62 9.84 9.74 -12.16
C LEU A 62 10.53 9.21 -10.90
N MET A 63 9.77 8.81 -9.88
CA MET A 63 10.33 8.17 -8.68
C MET A 63 11.08 6.88 -9.03
N CYS A 64 10.51 6.03 -9.88
CA CYS A 64 11.19 4.83 -10.37
C CYS A 64 12.53 5.16 -11.02
N LYS A 65 12.56 6.13 -11.93
CA LYS A 65 13.80 6.56 -12.62
C LYS A 65 14.84 7.10 -11.63
N CYS A 66 14.40 7.86 -10.62
CA CYS A 66 15.29 8.37 -9.57
C CYS A 66 15.88 7.24 -8.71
N LEU A 67 15.08 6.24 -8.34
CA LEU A 67 15.51 5.10 -7.52
C LEU A 67 16.35 4.09 -8.31
N ASP A 68 16.25 4.10 -9.65
CA ASP A 68 17.08 3.27 -10.51
C ASP A 68 18.53 3.78 -10.58
N LEU A 69 18.76 5.05 -10.25
CA LEU A 69 20.10 5.63 -10.16
C LEU A 69 20.91 5.00 -9.02
N HIS A 70 22.23 4.96 -9.19
CA HIS A 70 23.14 4.41 -8.19
C HIS A 70 23.35 5.40 -7.03
N LEU A 71 22.33 5.54 -6.16
CA LEU A 71 22.31 6.53 -5.06
C LEU A 71 23.50 6.42 -4.10
N SER A 72 24.14 5.25 -3.98
CA SER A 72 25.36 5.06 -3.19
C SER A 72 26.59 5.81 -3.71
N LYS A 73 26.59 6.27 -4.97
CA LYS A 73 27.65 7.15 -5.50
C LYS A 73 27.41 8.62 -5.21
N ILE A 74 26.16 9.00 -4.88
CA ILE A 74 25.76 10.38 -4.64
C ILE A 74 25.77 10.68 -3.14
N TRP A 75 25.30 9.73 -2.33
CA TRP A 75 25.32 9.82 -0.87
C TRP A 75 26.30 8.81 -0.29
N THR A 76 27.30 9.32 0.44
CA THR A 76 28.28 8.52 1.18
C THR A 76 27.75 8.07 2.54
N ALA A 77 26.84 8.82 3.16
CA ALA A 77 26.23 8.48 4.44
C ALA A 77 24.93 7.66 4.28
N THR A 78 24.85 6.52 4.99
CA THR A 78 23.68 5.61 4.95
C THR A 78 22.38 6.30 5.39
N HIS A 79 22.42 7.07 6.49
CA HIS A 79 21.23 7.73 7.04
C HIS A 79 20.65 8.79 6.08
N GLU A 80 21.50 9.51 5.33
CA GLU A 80 21.02 10.49 4.35
C GLU A 80 20.33 9.82 3.18
N LYS A 81 20.89 8.70 2.70
CA LYS A 81 20.28 7.86 1.67
C LYS A 81 18.93 7.31 2.15
N GLU A 82 18.83 6.81 3.37
CA GLU A 82 17.58 6.32 3.95
C GLU A 82 16.54 7.42 4.07
N THR A 83 16.95 8.61 4.51
CA THR A 83 16.06 9.79 4.60
C THR A 83 15.52 10.16 3.21
N PHE A 84 16.38 10.17 2.19
CA PHE A 84 15.96 10.45 0.81
C PHE A 84 15.00 9.39 0.28
N VAL A 85 15.30 8.10 0.47
CA VAL A 85 14.42 6.98 0.07
C VAL A 85 13.08 7.06 0.82
N SER A 86 13.07 7.57 2.06
CA SER A 86 11.85 7.79 2.82
C SER A 86 10.88 8.80 2.23
N LEU A 87 11.37 9.75 1.44
CA LEU A 87 10.51 10.68 0.71
C LEU A 87 9.75 10.00 -0.43
N PHE A 88 10.17 8.82 -0.88
CA PHE A 88 9.56 8.08 -1.99
C PHE A 88 8.68 6.92 -1.53
N PHE A 89 9.10 6.14 -0.51
CA PHE A 89 8.26 5.02 -0.06
C PHE A 89 7.03 5.49 0.74
N LYS A 90 7.14 6.55 1.55
CA LYS A 90 6.00 7.09 2.33
C LYS A 90 4.80 7.46 1.46
N PRO A 91 4.94 8.29 0.40
CA PRO A 91 3.81 8.65 -0.45
C PRO A 91 3.31 7.45 -1.27
N ALA A 92 4.19 6.49 -1.60
CA ALA A 92 3.81 5.26 -2.27
C ALA A 92 2.85 4.41 -1.40
N TYR A 93 3.15 4.24 -0.11
CA TYR A 93 2.22 3.57 0.81
C TYR A 93 0.94 4.37 1.04
N GLN A 94 1.01 5.70 1.18
CA GLN A 94 -0.19 6.54 1.33
C GLN A 94 -1.15 6.41 0.14
N ILE A 95 -0.62 6.27 -1.09
CA ILE A 95 -1.46 6.03 -2.27
C ILE A 95 -2.16 4.68 -2.20
N LEU A 96 -1.53 3.64 -1.63
CA LEU A 96 -2.13 2.31 -1.42
C LEU A 96 -3.15 2.28 -0.29
N GLU A 97 -3.16 3.25 0.63
CA GLU A 97 -4.18 3.33 1.68
C GLU A 97 -5.55 3.75 1.10
N ASN A 98 -5.58 4.46 -0.03
CA ASN A 98 -6.80 4.94 -0.65
C ASN A 98 -7.44 3.89 -1.59
N LYS A 99 -8.66 3.45 -1.26
CA LYS A 99 -9.42 2.43 -2.01
C LYS A 99 -9.61 2.78 -3.49
N GLU A 100 -9.80 4.05 -3.83
CA GLU A 100 -10.04 4.47 -5.21
C GLU A 100 -8.77 4.37 -6.07
N ASN A 101 -7.59 4.61 -5.49
CA ASN A 101 -6.32 4.50 -6.20
C ASN A 101 -5.98 3.03 -6.54
N ILE A 102 -6.36 2.08 -5.68
CA ILE A 102 -6.09 0.63 -5.86
C ILE A 102 -6.86 0.06 -7.06
N LYS A 103 -8.04 0.60 -7.37
CA LYS A 103 -8.84 0.20 -8.55
C LYS A 103 -8.11 0.49 -9.85
N VAL A 104 -7.23 1.50 -9.88
CA VAL A 104 -6.45 1.86 -11.06
C VAL A 104 -5.22 0.95 -11.16
N SER A 105 -5.37 -0.16 -11.90
CA SER A 105 -4.31 -1.18 -12.06
C SER A 105 -2.96 -0.58 -12.50
N ALA A 106 -2.95 0.37 -13.43
CA ALA A 106 -1.72 1.01 -13.90
C ALA A 106 -0.98 1.78 -12.79
N LEU A 107 -1.71 2.52 -11.94
CA LEU A 107 -1.12 3.22 -10.81
C LEU A 107 -0.61 2.23 -9.76
N LYS A 108 -1.40 1.21 -9.45
CA LYS A 108 -1.05 0.13 -8.51
C LYS A 108 0.27 -0.55 -8.90
N GLN A 109 0.42 -0.92 -10.18
CA GLN A 109 1.65 -1.54 -10.69
C GLN A 109 2.88 -0.63 -10.61
N LEU A 110 2.73 0.68 -10.88
CA LEU A 110 3.82 1.64 -10.73
C LEU A 110 4.24 1.82 -9.28
N VAL A 111 3.28 1.87 -8.36
CA VAL A 111 3.55 1.96 -6.93
C VAL A 111 4.27 0.71 -6.43
N TYR A 112 3.85 -0.48 -6.85
CA TYR A 112 4.57 -1.72 -6.52
C TYR A 112 6.01 -1.69 -7.01
N LYS A 113 6.24 -1.23 -8.24
CA LYS A 113 7.59 -1.07 -8.80
C LYS A 113 8.46 -0.15 -7.95
N VAL A 114 7.94 1.00 -7.51
CA VAL A 114 8.66 1.93 -6.60
C VAL A 114 9.03 1.22 -5.30
N LEU A 115 8.07 0.55 -4.66
CA LEU A 115 8.31 -0.15 -3.38
C LEU A 115 9.32 -1.29 -3.52
N CYS A 116 9.21 -2.12 -4.56
CA CYS A 116 10.17 -3.19 -4.82
C CYS A 116 11.59 -2.66 -5.03
N LEU A 117 11.76 -1.55 -5.75
CA LEU A 117 13.07 -0.91 -5.92
C LEU A 117 13.64 -0.42 -4.58
N CYS A 118 12.81 0.22 -3.74
CA CYS A 118 13.21 0.66 -2.40
C CYS A 118 13.69 -0.51 -1.53
N ILE A 119 12.95 -1.63 -1.53
CA ILE A 119 13.28 -2.81 -0.73
C ILE A 119 14.59 -3.44 -1.25
N LYS A 120 14.65 -3.77 -2.54
CA LYS A 120 15.76 -4.54 -3.12
C LYS A 120 17.08 -3.76 -3.21
N ARG A 121 17.05 -2.47 -3.58
CA ARG A 121 18.26 -1.67 -3.86
C ARG A 121 18.69 -0.77 -2.71
N HIS A 122 17.79 -0.47 -1.79
CA HIS A 122 18.05 0.48 -0.70
C HIS A 122 17.84 -0.12 0.69
N ASN A 123 17.75 -1.44 0.79
CA ASN A 123 17.70 -2.18 2.06
C ASN A 123 16.54 -1.73 2.97
N HIS A 124 15.41 -1.35 2.38
CA HIS A 124 14.22 -0.90 3.11
C HIS A 124 13.34 -2.09 3.58
N GLU A 125 13.95 -3.21 3.95
CA GLU A 125 13.21 -4.43 4.33
C GLU A 125 12.45 -4.23 5.66
N PHE A 126 13.13 -3.72 6.69
CA PHE A 126 12.53 -3.55 8.02
C PHE A 126 11.34 -2.60 8.01
N GLY A 127 11.49 -1.42 7.38
CA GLY A 127 10.40 -0.45 7.28
C GLY A 127 9.23 -0.95 6.43
N ALA A 128 9.50 -1.69 5.35
CA ALA A 128 8.46 -2.33 4.55
C ALA A 128 7.68 -3.37 5.36
N LYS A 129 8.38 -4.22 6.13
CA LYS A 129 7.74 -5.22 6.99
C LYS A 129 6.77 -4.59 7.98
N THR A 130 7.24 -3.59 8.74
CA THR A 130 6.40 -2.89 9.71
C THR A 130 5.19 -2.23 9.05
N THR A 131 5.39 -1.57 7.91
CA THR A 131 4.32 -0.87 7.19
C THR A 131 3.28 -1.84 6.62
N ILE A 132 3.71 -2.98 6.07
CA ILE A 132 2.79 -4.02 5.56
C ILE A 132 1.94 -4.58 6.69
N LEU A 133 2.54 -4.93 7.83
CA LEU A 133 1.80 -5.45 8.99
C LEU A 133 0.82 -4.43 9.56
N GLN A 134 1.21 -3.15 9.63
CA GLN A 134 0.31 -2.07 10.01
C GLN A 134 -0.85 -1.93 9.02
N ASN A 135 -0.58 -1.99 7.72
CA ASN A 135 -1.61 -1.89 6.70
C ASN A 135 -2.64 -3.01 6.82
N LEU A 136 -2.22 -4.24 7.12
CA LEU A 136 -3.10 -5.37 7.38
C LEU A 136 -3.95 -5.20 8.64
N GLN A 137 -3.41 -4.51 9.65
CA GLN A 137 -4.11 -4.27 10.92
C GLN A 137 -5.14 -3.13 10.83
N TYR A 138 -4.86 -2.07 10.07
CA TYR A 138 -5.71 -0.87 10.05
C TYR A 138 -6.68 -0.80 8.88
N TRP A 139 -6.43 -1.52 7.79
CA TRP A 139 -7.19 -1.39 6.54
C TRP A 139 -7.69 -2.74 6.02
N GLU A 140 -9.00 -2.91 5.88
CA GLU A 140 -9.58 -4.18 5.42
C GLU A 140 -9.36 -4.47 3.92
N HIS A 141 -9.01 -3.46 3.12
CA HIS A 141 -8.87 -3.55 1.66
C HIS A 141 -7.42 -3.75 1.20
N THR A 142 -6.45 -3.67 2.10
CA THR A 142 -5.01 -3.85 1.82
C THR A 142 -4.52 -5.30 1.79
N PRO A 143 -5.20 -6.35 2.34
CA PRO A 143 -4.72 -7.72 2.29
C PRO A 143 -4.34 -8.21 0.89
N GLU A 144 -5.20 -7.99 -0.09
CA GLU A 144 -4.94 -8.40 -1.48
C GLU A 144 -3.78 -7.60 -2.10
N PRO A 145 -3.75 -6.25 -2.04
CA PRO A 145 -2.61 -5.48 -2.53
C PRO A 145 -1.25 -5.84 -1.90
N MET A 146 -1.22 -6.14 -0.61
CA MET A 146 0.03 -6.50 0.08
C MET A 146 0.52 -7.89 -0.38
N ALA A 147 -0.38 -8.84 -0.61
CA ALA A 147 -0.01 -10.15 -1.16
C ALA A 147 0.51 -10.04 -2.61
N GLU A 148 -0.14 -9.23 -3.45
CA GLU A 148 0.34 -8.95 -4.81
C GLU A 148 1.71 -8.25 -4.82
N LEU A 149 1.97 -7.32 -3.88
CA LEU A 149 3.27 -6.68 -3.75
C LEU A 149 4.38 -7.69 -3.43
N LEU A 150 4.12 -8.63 -2.51
CA LEU A 150 5.08 -9.68 -2.18
C LEU A 150 5.29 -10.65 -3.34
N GLU A 151 4.24 -11.03 -4.06
CA GLU A 151 4.35 -11.83 -5.29
C GLU A 151 5.27 -11.15 -6.30
N MET A 152 5.08 -9.85 -6.55
CA MET A 152 5.92 -9.11 -7.48
C MET A 152 7.37 -9.08 -7.03
N LEU A 153 7.61 -8.93 -5.73
CA LEU A 153 8.95 -8.92 -5.14
C LEU A 153 9.66 -10.27 -5.29
N ILE A 154 8.92 -11.37 -5.11
CA ILE A 154 9.43 -12.73 -5.28
C ILE A 154 9.71 -13.00 -6.75
N ASN A 155 8.73 -12.79 -7.64
CA ASN A 155 8.81 -13.24 -9.03
C ASN A 155 9.63 -12.31 -9.93
N LYS A 156 9.60 -10.99 -9.72
CA LYS A 156 10.33 -10.03 -10.57
C LYS A 156 11.69 -9.62 -10.02
N TYR A 157 11.88 -9.70 -8.70
CA TYR A 157 13.10 -9.22 -8.03
C TYR A 157 13.89 -10.30 -7.28
N ASP A 158 13.43 -11.55 -7.35
CA ASP A 158 14.04 -12.72 -6.71
C ASP A 158 14.38 -12.47 -5.24
N TYR A 159 13.39 -11.92 -4.51
CA TYR A 159 13.56 -11.50 -3.12
C TYR A 159 12.39 -11.99 -2.27
N SER A 160 12.55 -13.18 -1.69
CA SER A 160 11.55 -13.86 -0.85
C SER A 160 11.73 -13.63 0.65
N GLN A 161 12.84 -13.03 1.08
CA GLN A 161 13.19 -12.84 2.49
C GLN A 161 12.14 -12.01 3.26
N LEU A 162 11.62 -10.96 2.62
CA LEU A 162 10.58 -10.12 3.24
C LEU A 162 9.30 -10.91 3.51
N ALA A 163 8.88 -11.75 2.58
CA ALA A 163 7.69 -12.59 2.74
C ALA A 163 7.90 -13.63 3.85
N ASP A 164 9.07 -14.28 3.90
CA ASP A 164 9.45 -15.19 5.00
C ASP A 164 9.40 -14.48 6.36
N SER A 165 9.93 -13.25 6.45
CA SER A 165 9.95 -12.47 7.69
C SER A 165 8.55 -12.05 8.13
N ILE A 166 7.70 -11.63 7.19
CA ILE A 166 6.30 -11.27 7.48
C ILE A 166 5.53 -12.50 7.98
N LEU A 167 5.65 -13.65 7.30
CA LEU A 167 4.97 -14.88 7.71
C LEU A 167 5.36 -15.33 9.12
N ARG A 168 6.64 -15.21 9.48
CA ARG A 168 7.13 -15.48 10.83
C ARG A 168 6.57 -14.51 11.87
N GLU A 169 6.44 -13.23 11.52
CA GLU A 169 5.88 -12.24 12.45
C GLU A 169 4.37 -12.43 12.62
N VAL A 170 3.67 -12.82 11.54
CA VAL A 170 2.26 -13.21 11.59
C VAL A 170 2.07 -14.44 12.47
N SER A 171 2.90 -15.48 12.32
CA SER A 171 2.79 -16.70 13.15
C SER A 171 3.04 -16.45 14.64
N SER A 172 3.85 -15.45 14.98
CA SER A 172 4.11 -15.07 16.37
C SER A 172 3.06 -14.15 16.99
N ARG A 173 2.06 -13.70 16.22
CA ARG A 173 1.02 -12.80 16.73
C ARG A 173 -0.11 -13.62 17.34
N GLU A 174 -0.30 -13.48 18.63
CA GLU A 174 -1.50 -13.97 19.30
C GLU A 174 -2.68 -13.04 18.93
N PHE A 175 -3.72 -13.63 18.34
CA PHE A 175 -4.97 -12.93 18.07
C PHE A 175 -5.91 -13.22 19.24
N ASP A 176 -6.07 -12.27 20.16
CA ASP A 176 -7.02 -12.41 21.26
C ASP A 176 -8.45 -12.52 20.71
N GLU A 177 -9.03 -13.72 20.74
CA GLU A 177 -10.40 -14.03 20.31
C GLU A 177 -11.47 -13.29 21.13
N THR A 178 -11.07 -12.70 22.26
CA THR A 178 -11.93 -11.94 23.17
C THR A 178 -12.16 -10.49 22.73
N ILE A 179 -11.42 -10.01 21.71
CA ILE A 179 -11.57 -8.67 21.17
C ILE A 179 -12.77 -8.64 20.21
N LYS A 180 -13.74 -7.77 20.50
CA LYS A 180 -15.01 -7.60 19.75
C LYS A 180 -14.86 -7.29 18.25
N ASP A 181 -13.64 -7.03 17.77
CA ASP A 181 -13.37 -6.60 16.41
C ASP A 181 -12.64 -7.69 15.62
N ALA A 182 -13.41 -8.65 15.09
CA ALA A 182 -12.92 -9.76 14.25
C ALA A 182 -12.44 -9.31 12.85
N SER A 183 -12.34 -8.00 12.59
CA SER A 183 -11.84 -7.46 11.31
C SER A 183 -10.35 -7.75 11.10
N VAL A 184 -9.54 -7.64 12.16
CA VAL A 184 -8.08 -7.82 12.09
C VAL A 184 -7.70 -9.28 11.77
N PRO A 185 -8.13 -10.30 12.54
CA PRO A 185 -7.82 -11.70 12.21
C PRO A 185 -8.30 -12.05 10.79
N ARG A 186 -9.49 -11.58 10.39
CA ARG A 186 -10.04 -11.79 9.05
C ARG A 186 -9.18 -11.17 7.94
N ALA A 187 -8.62 -9.98 8.15
CA ALA A 187 -7.72 -9.33 7.21
C ALA A 187 -6.42 -10.14 7.03
N PHE A 188 -5.85 -10.64 8.13
CA PHE A 188 -4.69 -11.54 8.09
C PHE A 188 -5.01 -12.87 7.39
N SER A 189 -6.16 -13.50 7.67
CA SER A 189 -6.60 -14.71 6.97
C SER A 189 -6.74 -14.48 5.46
N LYS A 190 -7.37 -13.37 5.04
CA LYS A 190 -7.48 -13.00 3.62
C LYS A 190 -6.12 -12.84 2.96
N PHE A 191 -5.19 -12.18 3.65
CA PHE A 191 -3.82 -12.01 3.18
C PHE A 191 -3.11 -13.37 3.01
N LEU A 192 -3.21 -14.27 3.99
CA LEU A 192 -2.61 -15.60 3.94
C LEU A 192 -3.19 -16.45 2.80
N VAL A 193 -4.51 -16.46 2.65
CA VAL A 193 -5.18 -17.16 1.52
C VAL A 193 -4.67 -16.59 0.20
N LYS A 194 -4.65 -15.26 0.05
CA LYS A 194 -4.23 -14.65 -1.22
C LYS A 194 -2.75 -14.88 -1.51
N LEU A 195 -1.89 -14.82 -0.51
CA LEU A 195 -0.47 -15.10 -0.66
C LEU A 195 -0.22 -16.58 -1.00
N SER A 196 -1.04 -17.49 -0.49
CA SER A 196 -0.98 -18.92 -0.82
C SER A 196 -1.36 -19.19 -2.28
N GLU A 197 -2.35 -18.48 -2.82
CA GLU A 197 -2.72 -18.55 -4.23
C GLU A 197 -1.60 -18.03 -5.14
N LEU A 198 -0.97 -16.92 -4.76
CA LEU A 198 -0.01 -16.19 -5.60
C LEU A 198 1.44 -16.73 -5.48
N ALA A 199 1.85 -17.14 -4.29
CA ALA A 199 3.21 -17.56 -3.97
C ALA A 199 3.25 -18.80 -3.05
N PRO A 200 2.70 -19.95 -3.50
CA PRO A 200 2.53 -21.14 -2.66
C PRO A 200 3.86 -21.69 -2.12
N LYS A 201 4.97 -21.53 -2.85
CA LYS A 201 6.29 -22.03 -2.44
C LYS A 201 6.80 -21.37 -1.16
N VAL A 202 6.55 -20.07 -1.00
CA VAL A 202 7.01 -19.31 0.18
C VAL A 202 6.16 -19.66 1.39
N VAL A 203 4.84 -19.78 1.19
CA VAL A 203 3.93 -20.22 2.25
C VAL A 203 4.25 -21.64 2.70
N LEU A 204 4.45 -22.58 1.76
CA LEU A 204 4.79 -23.98 2.06
C LEU A 204 6.06 -24.08 2.92
N LYS A 205 7.08 -23.25 2.64
CA LYS A 205 8.31 -23.20 3.43
C LYS A 205 8.08 -22.79 4.88
N GLN A 206 7.09 -21.93 5.15
CA GLN A 206 6.74 -21.45 6.49
C GLN A 206 5.52 -22.17 7.09
N MET A 207 4.96 -23.20 6.43
CA MET A 207 3.77 -23.89 6.93
C MET A 207 3.96 -24.44 8.34
N GLY A 208 5.15 -24.93 8.68
CA GLY A 208 5.45 -25.41 10.04
C GLY A 208 5.19 -24.38 11.15
N LEU A 209 5.36 -23.09 10.85
CA LEU A 209 5.07 -21.99 11.77
C LEU A 209 3.58 -21.58 11.75
N LEU A 210 2.91 -21.77 10.61
CA LEU A 210 1.51 -21.39 10.45
C LEU A 210 0.54 -22.45 11.00
N ILE A 211 1.02 -23.67 11.29
CA ILE A 211 0.23 -24.75 11.90
C ILE A 211 -0.36 -24.33 13.26
N GLU A 212 0.36 -23.53 14.05
CA GLU A 212 -0.13 -23.04 15.34
C GLU A 212 -1.43 -22.20 15.22
N HIS A 213 -1.65 -21.56 14.07
CA HIS A 213 -2.91 -20.85 13.78
C HIS A 213 -3.96 -21.71 13.07
N LEU A 214 -3.59 -22.89 12.57
CA LEU A 214 -4.53 -23.87 12.00
C LEU A 214 -5.15 -24.76 13.10
N ASP A 215 -4.41 -25.01 14.18
CA ASP A 215 -4.88 -25.77 15.35
C ASP A 215 -5.71 -24.91 16.33
N GLY A 216 -5.69 -23.59 16.16
CA GLY A 216 -6.57 -22.64 16.85
C GLY A 216 -7.94 -22.55 16.16
N GLU A 217 -8.72 -23.62 16.26
CA GLU A 217 -10.19 -23.61 16.12
C GLU A 217 -10.88 -23.57 17.49
#